data_AF-A0AAW9PXI8-F1
#
_entry.id   AF-A0AAW9PXI8-F1
#
_cell.length_a   1.000
_cell.length_b   1.000
_cell.length_c   1.000
_cell.angle_alpha   90.00
_cell.angle_beta   90.00
_cell.angle_gamma   90.00
#
_symmetry.space_group_name_H-M   'P 1'
#
loop_
_entity.id
_entity.type
_entity.pdbx_description
1 polymer ?
#
loop_
_entity_poly.entity_id
_entity_poly.type
_entity_poly.pdbx_seq_one_letter_code
_entity_poly.pdbx_strand_id
1 'polypeptide(L)'
;MSVLHKNKEIYNCAFILLVHLILQASERRTTHPWGLAIFNSLAQIQKINQESQATGDELSKEQLMGILESAYETALVNAVVEAWGGIYKPEQLGSMVDRDEIIREAIAMIIAE
;
A
#
# COMPACT_ATOMS: atom_id res chain seq x y z
N MET A 1 6.38 -18.00 -12.63
CA MET A 1 6.61 -17.38 -11.30
C MET A 1 5.80 -18.18 -10.28
N SER A 2 6.31 -18.47 -9.07
CA SER A 2 5.51 -19.19 -8.05
C SER A 2 4.54 -18.22 -7.36
N VAL A 3 3.34 -18.69 -6.97
CA VAL A 3 2.31 -17.89 -6.26
C VAL A 3 2.88 -17.19 -5.01
N LEU A 4 3.78 -17.86 -4.27
CA LEU A 4 4.42 -17.28 -3.09
C LEU A 4 5.33 -16.08 -3.43
N HIS A 5 6.04 -16.15 -4.56
CA HIS A 5 6.91 -15.06 -5.00
C HIS A 5 6.09 -13.81 -5.34
N LYS A 6 5.00 -14.01 -6.07
CA LYS A 6 4.07 -12.95 -6.45
C LYS A 6 3.46 -12.25 -5.23
N ASN A 7 2.94 -13.02 -4.27
CA ASN A 7 2.37 -12.44 -3.04
C ASN A 7 3.37 -11.55 -2.32
N LYS A 8 4.65 -11.95 -2.31
CA LYS A 8 5.73 -11.14 -1.74
C LYS A 8 6.00 -9.86 -2.54
N GLU A 9 5.97 -9.92 -3.87
CA GLU A 9 6.14 -8.73 -4.72
C GLU A 9 5.00 -7.74 -4.53
N ILE A 10 3.75 -8.21 -4.58
CA ILE A 10 2.56 -7.38 -4.32
C ILE A 10 2.60 -6.82 -2.89
N TYR A 11 3.01 -7.62 -1.90
CA TYR A 11 3.19 -7.14 -0.53
C TYR A 11 4.18 -5.96 -0.45
N ASN A 12 5.32 -6.05 -1.14
CA ASN A 12 6.32 -4.97 -1.12
C ASN A 12 5.78 -3.68 -1.76
N CYS A 13 5.04 -3.80 -2.87
CA CYS A 13 4.38 -2.66 -3.50
C CYS A 13 3.26 -2.09 -2.61
N ALA A 14 2.43 -2.95 -2.01
CA ALA A 14 1.37 -2.57 -1.08
C ALA A 14 1.93 -1.84 0.14
N PHE A 15 3.06 -2.32 0.69
CA PHE A 15 3.78 -1.66 1.76
C PHE A 15 4.18 -0.23 1.37
N ILE A 16 4.81 -0.02 0.20
CA ILE A 16 5.20 1.32 -0.26
C ILE A 16 3.98 2.21 -0.49
N LEU A 17 2.93 1.68 -1.14
CA LEU A 17 1.67 2.39 -1.36
C LEU A 17 1.09 2.89 -0.02
N LEU A 18 0.98 2.00 0.96
CA LEU A 18 0.41 2.31 2.27
C LEU A 18 1.25 3.33 3.05
N VAL A 19 2.58 3.25 3.00
CA VAL A 19 3.46 4.27 3.62
C VAL A 19 3.06 5.65 3.13
N HIS A 20 2.96 5.84 1.82
CA HIS A 20 2.69 7.15 1.24
C HIS A 20 1.24 7.61 1.40
N LEU A 21 0.26 6.68 1.44
CA LEU A 21 -1.13 7.02 1.77
C LEU A 21 -1.28 7.45 3.24
N ILE A 22 -0.58 6.80 4.17
CA ILE A 22 -0.54 7.20 5.58
C ILE A 22 0.06 8.60 5.72
N LEU A 23 1.16 8.89 5.00
CA LEU A 23 1.77 10.23 4.97
C LEU A 23 0.81 11.28 4.39
N GLN A 24 0.13 10.96 3.30
CA GLN A 24 -0.85 11.85 2.69
C GLN A 24 -2.03 12.14 3.63
N ALA A 25 -2.57 11.13 4.30
CA ALA A 25 -3.69 11.26 5.22
C ALA A 25 -3.31 12.08 6.46
N SER A 26 -2.14 11.81 7.04
CA SER A 26 -1.67 12.49 8.25
C SER A 26 -1.30 13.96 8.02
N GLU A 27 -0.75 14.32 6.86
CA GLU A 27 -0.37 15.71 6.53
C GLU A 27 -1.40 16.45 5.67
N ARG A 28 -2.46 15.77 5.20
CA ARG A 28 -3.48 16.31 4.30
C ARG A 28 -2.89 17.00 3.06
N ARG A 29 -1.78 16.46 2.54
CA ARG A 29 -1.09 16.94 1.33
C ARG A 29 -0.39 15.79 0.63
N THR A 30 -0.10 15.97 -0.65
CA THR A 30 0.73 15.05 -1.42
C THR A 30 1.92 15.81 -1.96
N THR A 31 3.13 15.32 -1.73
CA THR A 31 4.33 15.83 -2.41
C THR A 31 4.54 15.11 -3.74
N HIS A 32 5.26 15.72 -4.67
CA HIS A 32 5.56 15.09 -5.95
C HIS A 32 6.25 13.71 -5.80
N PRO A 33 7.27 13.54 -4.92
CA PRO A 33 7.84 12.21 -4.66
C PRO A 33 6.82 11.18 -4.15
N TRP A 34 5.90 11.58 -3.26
CA TRP A 34 4.88 10.66 -2.72
C TRP A 34 3.89 10.23 -3.80
N GLY A 35 3.40 11.19 -4.60
CA GLY A 35 2.51 10.87 -5.72
C GLY A 35 3.16 9.92 -6.72
N LEU A 36 4.45 10.09 -7.00
CA LEU A 36 5.21 9.18 -7.87
C LEU A 36 5.35 7.78 -7.26
N ALA A 37 5.61 7.66 -5.96
CA ALA A 37 5.71 6.37 -5.27
C ALA A 37 4.36 5.62 -5.24
N ILE A 38 3.26 6.34 -5.02
CA ILE A 38 1.89 5.80 -5.10
C ILE A 38 1.64 5.27 -6.52
N PHE A 39 1.86 6.11 -7.55
CA PHE A 39 1.65 5.74 -8.95
C PHE A 39 2.47 4.50 -9.36
N ASN A 40 3.75 4.49 -9.05
CA ASN A 40 4.63 3.37 -9.40
C ASN A 40 4.21 2.06 -8.71
N SER A 41 3.79 2.16 -7.44
CA SER A 41 3.34 0.99 -6.68
C SER A 41 2.04 0.42 -7.24
N LEU A 42 1.08 1.28 -7.59
CA LEU A 42 -0.17 0.87 -8.24
C LEU A 42 0.10 0.20 -9.59
N ALA A 43 0.88 0.85 -10.46
CA ALA A 43 1.21 0.30 -11.77
C ALA A 43 1.88 -1.08 -11.67
N GLN A 44 2.75 -1.29 -10.67
CA GLN A 44 3.41 -2.57 -10.47
C GLN A 44 2.47 -3.66 -9.94
N ILE A 45 1.60 -3.34 -8.97
CA ILE A 45 0.57 -4.28 -8.48
C ILE A 45 -0.34 -4.72 -9.62
N GLN A 46 -0.87 -3.75 -10.38
CA GLN A 46 -1.78 -4.01 -11.50
C GLN A 46 -1.11 -4.86 -12.57
N LYS A 47 0.14 -4.53 -12.94
CA LYS A 47 0.92 -5.32 -13.90
C LYS A 47 1.09 -6.77 -13.45
N ILE A 48 1.51 -7.00 -12.20
CA ILE A 48 1.73 -8.34 -11.66
C ILE A 48 0.41 -9.14 -11.65
N ASN A 49 -0.72 -8.50 -11.32
CA ASN A 49 -2.02 -9.15 -11.31
C ASN A 49 -2.50 -9.50 -12.72
N GLN A 50 -2.38 -8.57 -13.67
CA GLN A 50 -2.74 -8.76 -15.08
C GLN A 50 -1.90 -9.85 -15.76
N GLU A 51 -0.59 -9.89 -15.52
CA GLU A 51 0.28 -10.95 -16.05
C GLU A 51 -0.14 -12.34 -15.54
N SER A 52 -0.69 -12.41 -14.33
CA SER A 52 -1.21 -13.65 -13.72
C SER A 52 -2.57 -14.05 -14.26
N GLN A 53 -3.32 -13.13 -14.87
CA GLN A 53 -4.62 -13.42 -15.48
C GLN A 53 -4.46 -14.39 -16.67
N ALA A 54 -3.38 -14.25 -17.43
CA ALA A 54 -3.06 -15.16 -18.54
C ALA A 54 -2.80 -16.61 -18.10
N THR A 55 -2.39 -16.82 -16.84
CA THR A 55 -2.16 -18.15 -16.25
C THR A 55 -3.30 -18.63 -15.36
N GLY A 56 -4.34 -17.82 -15.16
CA GLY A 56 -5.46 -18.12 -14.27
C GLY A 56 -5.12 -18.00 -12.77
N ASP A 57 -3.97 -17.40 -12.44
CA ASP A 57 -3.48 -17.25 -11.06
C ASP A 57 -3.75 -15.85 -10.49
N GLU A 58 -4.54 -15.01 -11.15
CA GLU A 58 -4.83 -13.64 -10.67
C GLU A 58 -5.32 -13.61 -9.21
N LEU A 59 -4.85 -12.65 -8.42
CA LEU A 59 -5.34 -12.46 -7.06
C LEU A 59 -6.71 -11.79 -7.09
N SER A 60 -7.64 -12.34 -6.31
CA SER A 60 -8.96 -11.72 -6.09
C SER A 60 -8.82 -10.44 -5.26
N LYS A 61 -9.88 -9.62 -5.29
CA LYS A 61 -10.00 -8.43 -4.43
C LYS A 61 -9.75 -8.77 -2.96
N GLU A 62 -10.32 -9.86 -2.46
CA GLU A 62 -10.19 -10.31 -1.08
C GLU A 62 -8.74 -10.69 -0.74
N GLN A 63 -8.03 -11.33 -1.67
CA GLN A 63 -6.61 -11.66 -1.49
C GLN A 63 -5.74 -10.40 -1.47
N LEU A 64 -6.00 -9.44 -2.36
CA LEU A 64 -5.33 -8.14 -2.37
C LEU A 64 -5.61 -7.35 -1.07
N MET A 65 -6.85 -7.35 -0.60
CA MET A 65 -7.22 -6.77 0.70
C MET A 65 -6.44 -7.42 1.85
N GLY A 66 -6.34 -8.76 1.88
CA GLY A 66 -5.56 -9.45 2.91
C GLY A 66 -4.07 -9.08 2.89
N ILE A 67 -3.49 -8.83 1.72
CA ILE A 67 -2.11 -8.33 1.60
C ILE A 67 -1.99 -6.90 2.16
N LEU A 68 -2.91 -6.00 1.82
CA LEU A 68 -2.94 -4.63 2.33
C LEU A 68 -3.06 -4.62 3.86
N GLU A 69 -3.99 -5.41 4.41
CA GLU A 69 -4.19 -5.55 5.85
C GLU A 69 -2.93 -6.06 6.57
N SER A 70 -2.26 -7.05 5.98
CA SER A 70 -1.00 -7.59 6.52
C SER A 70 0.15 -6.60 6.44
N ALA A 71 0.18 -5.72 5.44
CA ALA A 71 1.26 -4.76 5.24
C ALA A 71 1.10 -3.49 6.10
N TYR A 72 -0.14 -3.16 6.52
CA TYR A 72 -0.49 -1.89 7.14
C TYR A 72 0.36 -1.54 8.37
N GLU A 73 0.48 -2.43 9.35
CA GLU A 73 1.23 -2.14 10.59
C GLU A 73 2.70 -1.83 10.30
N THR A 74 3.30 -2.57 9.36
CA THR A 74 4.68 -2.33 8.93
C THR A 74 4.80 -0.99 8.20
N ALA A 75 3.83 -0.64 7.37
CA ALA A 75 3.78 0.63 6.67
C ALA A 75 3.62 1.82 7.63
N LEU A 76 2.76 1.71 8.65
CA LEU A 76 2.56 2.74 9.67
C LEU A 76 3.86 3.06 10.41
N VAL A 77 4.59 2.03 10.84
CA VAL A 77 5.91 2.20 11.49
C VAL A 77 6.90 2.91 10.58
N ASN A 78 6.89 2.62 9.27
CA ASN A 78 7.82 3.25 8.32
C ASN A 78 7.42 4.69 7.98
N ALA A 79 6.12 4.98 7.85
CA ALA A 79 5.61 6.33 7.62
C ALA A 79 6.04 7.31 8.72
N VAL A 80 6.04 6.85 9.97
CA VAL A 80 6.58 7.61 11.12
C VAL A 80 8.05 8.01 10.93
N VAL A 81 8.87 7.08 10.44
CA VAL A 81 10.31 7.31 10.24
C VAL A 81 10.52 8.27 9.06
N GLU A 82 9.77 8.12 7.98
CA GLU A 82 9.96 8.90 6.76
C GLU A 82 9.57 10.38 6.91
N ALA A 83 8.40 10.70 7.48
CA ALA A 83 7.95 12.09 7.54
C ALA A 83 8.56 12.91 8.68
N TRP A 84 8.87 12.28 9.82
CA TRP A 84 9.31 13.01 11.01
C TRP A 84 10.59 12.46 11.63
N GLY A 85 11.36 11.64 10.92
CA GLY A 85 12.59 11.05 11.44
C GLY A 85 12.38 10.22 12.71
N GLY A 86 11.17 9.69 12.92
CA GLY A 86 10.82 8.93 14.11
C GLY A 86 10.42 9.76 15.34
N ILE A 87 10.12 11.06 15.20
CA ILE A 87 9.67 11.90 16.33
C ILE A 87 8.35 11.40 16.93
N TYR A 88 7.41 10.99 16.08
CA TYR A 88 6.18 10.36 16.53
C TYR A 88 6.39 8.87 16.82
N LYS A 89 5.58 8.30 17.70
CA LYS A 89 5.43 6.85 17.79
C LYS A 89 4.35 6.37 16.81
N PRO A 90 4.40 5.11 16.35
CA PRO A 90 3.36 4.52 15.49
C PRO A 90 1.95 4.71 16.04
N GLU A 91 1.75 4.64 17.35
CA GLU A 91 0.43 4.81 17.97
C GLU A 91 -0.07 6.26 17.86
N GLN A 92 0.83 7.24 17.88
CA GLN A 92 0.47 8.65 17.74
C GLN A 92 0.04 8.92 16.30
N LEU A 93 0.82 8.47 15.31
CA LEU A 93 0.45 8.62 13.91
C LEU A 93 -0.83 7.82 13.59
N GLY A 94 -0.95 6.61 14.11
CA GLY A 94 -2.13 5.75 13.95
C GLY A 94 -3.41 6.37 14.52
N SER A 95 -3.32 7.25 15.52
CA SER A 95 -4.47 8.00 16.02
C SER A 95 -4.88 9.19 15.13
N MET A 96 -4.02 9.59 14.20
CA MET A 96 -4.26 10.72 13.27
C MET A 96 -4.90 10.27 11.96
N VAL A 97 -4.92 8.98 11.68
CA VAL A 97 -5.38 8.41 10.41
C VAL A 97 -6.41 7.30 10.65
N ASP A 98 -7.33 7.12 9.70
CA ASP A 98 -8.27 6.01 9.70
C ASP A 98 -7.69 4.85 8.87
N ARG A 99 -7.34 3.76 9.55
CA ARG A 99 -6.79 2.54 8.93
C ARG A 99 -7.73 1.99 7.85
N ASP A 100 -9.02 1.92 8.13
CA ASP A 100 -9.98 1.30 7.25
C ASP A 100 -10.30 2.21 6.07
N GLU A 101 -10.24 3.53 6.24
CA GLU A 101 -10.26 4.49 5.13
C GLU A 101 -9.05 4.29 4.20
N ILE A 102 -7.84 4.22 4.73
CA ILE A 102 -6.62 4.03 3.93
C ILE A 102 -6.65 2.71 3.15
N ILE A 103 -7.04 1.60 3.79
CA ILE A 103 -7.12 0.29 3.12
C ILE A 103 -8.20 0.31 2.03
N ARG A 104 -9.36 0.94 2.30
CA ARG A 104 -10.43 1.11 1.30
C ARG A 104 -9.98 1.96 0.13
N GLU A 105 -9.24 3.04 0.38
CA GLU A 105 -8.67 3.89 -0.67
C GLU A 105 -7.67 3.08 -1.50
N ALA A 106 -6.73 2.39 -0.88
CA ALA A 106 -5.72 1.58 -1.56
C ALA A 106 -6.34 0.50 -2.44
N ILE A 107 -7.32 -0.27 -1.92
CA ILE A 107 -7.97 -1.31 -2.74
C ILE A 107 -8.77 -0.69 -3.89
N ALA A 108 -9.44 0.44 -3.67
CA ALA A 108 -10.17 1.15 -4.71
C ALA A 108 -9.24 1.61 -5.83
N MET A 109 -8.05 2.13 -5.51
CA MET A 109 -7.04 2.50 -6.50
C MET A 109 -6.49 1.30 -7.27
N ILE A 110 -6.27 0.16 -6.60
CA ILE A 110 -5.72 -1.04 -7.24
C ILE A 110 -6.70 -1.62 -8.27
N ILE A 111 -7.99 -1.66 -7.93
CA ILE A 111 -9.03 -2.24 -8.78
C ILE A 111 -9.64 -1.22 -9.76
N ALA A 112 -9.30 0.06 -9.65
CA ALA A 112 -9.74 1.08 -10.59
C ALA A 112 -9.08 0.85 -11.96
N GLU A 113 -9.91 0.62 -12.98
CA GLU A 113 -9.53 0.54 -14.40
C GLU A 113 -9.14 1.91 -14.96
#